data_AF-A0A8K0SH53-F1
#
_entry.id   AF-A0A8K0SH53-F1
#
_cell.length_a   1.000
_cell.length_b   1.000
_cell.length_c   1.000
_cell.angle_alpha   90.00
_cell.angle_beta   90.00
_cell.angle_gamma   90.00
#
_symmetry.space_group_name_H-M   'P 1'
#
loop_
_entity.id
_entity.type
_entity.pdbx_description
1 polymer ?
#
loop_
_entity_poly.entity_id
_entity_poly.type
_entity_poly.pdbx_seq_one_letter_code
_entity_poly.pdbx_strand_id
1 'polypeptide(L)'
;LPEDLAPSTGSLAIRAGCPYCLLVDKYGVNNTYSSNSSEVSFKCLSHGLFSYNVELDARHFLFNCQLFNLVLDLFYEDRPYNWIEICGSDYAGFWQEQFLWRFLSKPAIIVYTPLISDWSGSKVSKSLYLQKNAYDYLIKAKQEYLLNFDVLEREGKDLTVLWKEIELWVDEPYRLFRGYSLHYLHLLFGRQKILLGAIHTQSCEPETE
;
A
#
# COMPACT_ATOMS: atom_id res chain seq x y z
N LEU A 1 6.30 24.56 -6.93
CA LEU A 1 6.13 23.63 -5.79
C LEU A 1 4.90 22.71 -5.99
N PRO A 2 3.63 23.17 -5.94
CA PRO A 2 2.49 22.29 -6.21
C PRO A 2 2.47 21.73 -7.64
N GLU A 3 2.84 22.55 -8.62
CA GLU A 3 2.95 22.16 -10.04
C GLU A 3 4.06 21.12 -10.29
N ASP A 4 5.13 21.13 -9.49
CA ASP A 4 6.22 20.15 -9.60
C ASP A 4 5.83 18.80 -8.98
N LEU A 5 5.01 18.82 -7.93
CA LEU A 5 4.57 17.63 -7.19
C LEU A 5 3.32 16.98 -7.80
N ALA A 6 2.45 17.79 -8.39
CA ALA A 6 1.18 17.37 -8.97
C ALA A 6 0.95 18.08 -10.31
N PRO A 7 1.78 17.83 -11.35
CA PRO A 7 1.75 18.59 -12.61
C PRO A 7 0.43 18.47 -13.37
N SER A 8 -0.34 17.39 -13.14
CA SER A 8 -1.64 17.21 -13.77
C SER A 8 -2.75 18.07 -13.16
N THR A 9 -2.63 18.47 -11.89
CA THR A 9 -3.67 19.23 -11.17
C THR A 9 -3.21 20.60 -10.71
N GLY A 10 -1.91 20.86 -10.62
CA GLY A 10 -1.33 22.08 -10.05
C GLY A 10 -1.64 22.28 -8.57
N SER A 11 -2.23 21.28 -7.90
CA SER A 11 -2.71 21.36 -6.52
C SER A 11 -2.18 20.19 -5.72
N LEU A 12 -1.72 20.47 -4.49
CA LEU A 12 -1.30 19.44 -3.56
C LEU A 12 -2.52 18.55 -3.21
N ALA A 13 -2.38 17.24 -3.30
CA ALA A 13 -3.47 16.31 -3.03
C ALA A 13 -3.59 16.01 -1.52
N ILE A 14 -3.81 17.05 -0.70
CA ILE A 14 -4.24 16.88 0.70
C ILE A 14 -5.72 16.49 0.70
N ARG A 15 -6.11 15.54 1.53
CA ARG A 15 -7.47 15.02 1.58
C ARG A 15 -8.04 15.19 2.97
N ALA A 16 -9.34 15.46 3.07
CA ALA A 16 -10.07 15.36 4.32
C ALA A 16 -11.50 14.90 4.01
N GLY A 17 -12.02 13.98 4.83
CA GLY A 17 -13.38 13.47 4.70
C GLY A 17 -14.40 14.55 4.99
N CYS A 18 -15.43 14.67 4.16
CA CYS A 18 -16.59 15.50 4.47
C CYS A 18 -17.16 15.13 5.85
N PRO A 19 -17.44 16.09 6.75
CA PRO A 19 -17.97 15.80 8.08
C PRO A 19 -19.29 15.01 8.10
N TYR A 20 -20.05 15.05 7.00
CA TYR A 20 -21.39 14.45 6.91
C TYR A 20 -21.41 13.11 6.17
N CYS A 21 -20.62 12.94 5.11
CA CYS A 21 -20.66 11.72 4.27
C CYS A 21 -19.30 11.10 3.97
N LEU A 22 -18.21 11.65 4.51
CA LEU A 22 -16.84 11.15 4.35
C LEU A 22 -16.33 11.10 2.90
N LEU A 23 -17.07 11.68 1.93
CA LEU A 23 -16.58 11.84 0.57
C LEU A 23 -15.36 12.77 0.55
N VAL A 24 -14.44 12.47 -0.35
CA VAL A 24 -13.14 13.13 -0.48
C VAL A 24 -12.85 13.43 -1.94
N ASP A 25 -12.36 14.64 -2.23
CA ASP A 25 -11.71 14.94 -3.51
C ASP A 25 -10.33 14.24 -3.53
N LYS A 26 -10.27 13.08 -4.19
CA LYS A 26 -9.07 12.22 -4.20
C LYS A 26 -7.81 12.97 -4.69
N TYR A 27 -7.96 13.91 -5.61
CA TYR A 27 -6.84 14.59 -6.25
C TYR A 27 -6.65 16.03 -5.75
N GLY A 28 -7.48 16.47 -4.79
CA GLY A 28 -7.39 17.81 -4.21
C GLY A 28 -7.59 18.95 -5.21
N VAL A 29 -8.32 18.69 -6.30
CA VAL A 29 -8.51 19.66 -7.41
C VAL A 29 -9.25 20.91 -6.92
N ASN A 30 -10.20 20.72 -6.00
CA ASN A 30 -11.02 21.80 -5.46
C ASN A 30 -10.52 22.34 -4.11
N ASN A 31 -9.32 21.95 -3.69
CA ASN A 31 -8.78 22.43 -2.43
C ASN A 31 -8.35 23.88 -2.54
N THR A 32 -8.58 24.64 -1.48
CA THR A 32 -8.04 26.01 -1.35
C THR A 32 -7.17 26.10 -0.13
N TYR A 33 -6.02 26.75 -0.29
CA TYR A 33 -5.03 26.95 0.76
C TYR A 33 -5.04 28.41 1.17
N SER A 34 -5.20 28.66 2.47
CA SER A 34 -5.06 30.01 3.02
C SER A 34 -3.67 30.57 2.75
N SER A 35 -3.55 31.89 2.59
CA SER A 35 -2.28 32.57 2.26
C SER A 35 -1.21 32.39 3.34
N ASN A 36 -1.62 32.24 4.60
CA ASN A 36 -0.75 31.96 5.75
C ASN A 36 -0.61 30.46 6.03
N SER A 37 -1.20 29.58 5.22
CA SER A 37 -1.16 28.12 5.39
C SER A 37 -1.75 27.60 6.71
N SER A 38 -2.57 28.38 7.43
CA SER A 38 -3.19 27.95 8.70
C SER A 38 -4.46 27.11 8.49
N GLU A 39 -5.06 27.19 7.31
CA GLU A 39 -6.32 26.54 6.96
C GLU A 39 -6.25 25.94 5.55
N VAL A 40 -6.87 24.77 5.41
CA VAL A 40 -7.16 24.13 4.12
C VAL A 40 -8.68 23.94 3.99
N SER A 41 -9.25 24.42 2.89
CA SER A 41 -10.67 24.23 2.58
C SER A 41 -10.84 23.18 1.49
N PHE A 42 -11.93 22.42 1.60
CA PHE A 42 -12.29 21.28 0.78
C PHE A 42 -13.72 21.46 0.26
N LYS A 43 -14.06 20.73 -0.81
CA LYS A 43 -15.39 20.75 -1.42
C LYS A 43 -16.00 19.36 -1.48
N CYS A 44 -17.11 19.16 -0.79
CA CYS A 44 -17.97 18.00 -0.94
C CYS A 44 -19.04 18.26 -2.01
N LEU A 45 -19.24 17.32 -2.93
CA LEU A 45 -20.25 17.44 -3.99
C LEU A 45 -21.68 17.56 -3.44
N SER A 46 -21.96 16.92 -2.30
CA SER A 46 -23.30 16.92 -1.68
C SER A 46 -23.51 18.01 -0.62
N HIS A 47 -22.47 18.40 0.12
CA HIS A 47 -22.60 19.25 1.33
C HIS A 47 -21.87 20.59 1.23
N GLY A 48 -21.19 20.86 0.11
CA GLY A 48 -20.52 22.15 -0.12
C GLY A 48 -19.13 22.24 0.50
N LEU A 49 -18.73 23.47 0.84
CA LEU A 49 -17.39 23.80 1.33
C LEU A 49 -17.27 23.53 2.83
N PHE A 50 -16.10 23.05 3.24
CA PHE A 50 -15.71 22.92 4.65
C PHE A 50 -14.21 23.14 4.80
N SER A 51 -13.78 23.61 5.96
CA SER A 51 -12.37 23.93 6.25
C SER A 51 -11.88 23.22 7.50
N TYR A 52 -10.58 22.97 7.55
CA TYR A 52 -9.88 22.48 8.73
C TYR A 52 -8.64 23.33 8.99
N ASN A 53 -8.38 23.62 10.26
CA ASN A 53 -7.17 24.30 10.69
C ASN A 53 -6.00 23.30 10.74
N VAL A 54 -4.84 23.68 10.21
CA VAL A 54 -3.68 22.77 10.09
C VAL A 54 -3.16 22.30 11.44
N GLU A 55 -3.21 23.14 12.48
CA GLU A 55 -2.70 22.80 13.82
C GLU A 55 -3.75 22.09 14.67
N LEU A 56 -4.98 22.60 14.69
CA LEU A 56 -6.05 22.10 15.56
C LEU A 56 -6.69 20.82 15.03
N ASP A 57 -6.74 20.66 13.70
CA ASP A 57 -7.47 19.60 13.02
C ASP A 57 -6.55 18.64 12.27
N ALA A 58 -5.26 18.58 12.65
CA ALA A 58 -4.22 17.78 11.99
C ALA A 58 -4.64 16.33 11.68
N ARG A 59 -5.39 15.71 12.60
CA ARG A 59 -5.92 14.34 12.50
C ARG A 59 -6.88 14.10 11.33
N HIS A 60 -7.46 15.15 10.76
CA HIS A 60 -8.42 15.05 9.66
C HIS A 60 -7.75 14.99 8.29
N PHE A 61 -6.47 15.36 8.21
CA PHE A 61 -5.73 15.36 6.95
C PHE A 61 -5.23 13.96 6.60
N LEU A 62 -5.42 13.61 5.34
CA LEU A 62 -4.97 12.39 4.70
C LEU A 62 -4.05 12.76 3.55
N PHE A 63 -2.84 12.24 3.57
CA PHE A 63 -1.83 12.52 2.56
C PHE A 63 -1.88 11.47 1.46
N ASN A 64 -1.48 11.83 0.23
CA ASN A 64 -1.22 10.83 -0.80
C ASN A 64 0.00 9.98 -0.42
N CYS A 65 0.19 8.86 -1.11
CA CYS A 65 1.25 7.90 -0.83
C CYS A 65 2.64 8.54 -0.74
N GLN A 66 2.94 9.51 -1.61
CA GLN A 66 4.24 10.19 -1.67
C GLN A 66 4.51 11.05 -0.44
N LEU A 67 3.50 11.79 0.04
CA LEU A 67 3.64 12.69 1.18
C LEU A 67 3.43 11.98 2.52
N PHE A 68 2.70 10.87 2.52
CA PHE A 68 2.39 10.11 3.73
C PHE A 68 3.67 9.64 4.45
N ASN A 69 4.58 9.00 3.71
CA ASN A 69 5.84 8.51 4.28
C ASN A 69 6.73 9.66 4.76
N LEU A 70 6.80 10.76 4.00
CA LEU A 70 7.55 11.95 4.41
C LEU A 70 7.01 12.54 5.72
N VAL A 71 5.70 12.72 5.85
CA VAL A 71 5.07 13.29 7.05
C VAL A 71 5.28 12.38 8.27
N LEU A 72 5.16 11.06 8.09
CA LEU A 72 5.42 10.09 9.15
C LEU A 72 6.89 10.12 9.58
N ASP A 73 7.81 10.12 8.65
CA ASP A 73 9.23 10.03 8.99
C ASP A 73 9.78 11.35 9.54
N LEU A 74 9.25 12.51 9.12
CA LEU A 74 9.49 13.77 9.80
C LEU A 74 9.07 13.71 11.28
N PHE A 75 7.96 13.04 11.58
CA PHE A 75 7.53 12.87 12.97
C PHE A 75 8.45 11.92 13.76
N TYR A 76 8.99 10.88 13.11
CA TYR A 76 9.84 9.87 13.76
C TYR A 76 11.31 10.26 13.85
N GLU A 77 11.80 11.16 13.00
CA GLU A 77 13.19 11.63 13.00
C GLU A 77 13.61 12.17 14.38
N ASP A 78 12.72 12.92 15.02
CA ASP A 78 12.94 13.54 16.33
C ASP A 78 12.64 12.61 17.53
N ARG A 79 12.35 11.31 17.29
CA ARG A 79 12.00 10.37 18.36
C ARG A 79 13.22 9.59 18.88
N PRO A 80 13.27 9.31 20.19
CA PRO A 80 14.36 8.54 20.80
C PRO A 80 14.29 7.04 20.49
N TYR A 81 13.21 6.58 19.86
CA TYR A 81 13.01 5.20 19.42
C TYR A 81 12.98 5.12 17.90
N ASN A 82 13.23 3.92 17.38
CA ASN A 82 13.11 3.65 15.95
C ASN A 82 11.71 3.10 15.65
N TRP A 83 11.19 3.41 14.47
CA TRP A 83 9.93 2.88 13.95
C TRP A 83 10.22 1.99 12.74
N ILE A 84 9.42 0.93 12.57
CA ILE A 84 9.43 0.10 11.38
C ILE A 84 8.11 0.30 10.65
N GLU A 85 8.17 0.84 9.44
CA GLU A 85 7.04 0.91 8.53
C GLU A 85 6.99 -0.37 7.68
N ILE A 86 5.81 -0.97 7.54
CA ILE A 86 5.57 -2.10 6.64
C ILE A 86 4.58 -1.66 5.58
N CYS A 87 5.01 -1.63 4.31
CA CYS A 87 4.16 -1.23 3.19
C CYS A 87 4.48 -2.05 1.93
N GLY A 88 3.60 -2.00 0.92
CA GLY A 88 3.82 -2.73 -0.33
C GLY A 88 5.03 -2.22 -1.10
N SER A 89 5.72 -3.09 -1.82
CA SER A 89 6.88 -2.67 -2.65
C SER A 89 6.51 -1.77 -3.82
N ASP A 90 5.22 -1.56 -4.10
CA ASP A 90 4.75 -0.51 -5.02
C ASP A 90 5.01 0.92 -4.51
N TYR A 91 5.34 1.07 -3.23
CA TYR A 91 5.75 2.34 -2.62
C TYR A 91 7.27 2.56 -2.69
N ALA A 92 8.05 1.57 -3.11
CA ALA A 92 9.51 1.68 -3.21
C ALA A 92 9.96 2.47 -4.45
N GLY A 93 11.25 2.78 -4.51
CA GLY A 93 11.88 3.38 -5.68
C GLY A 93 11.81 4.91 -5.69
N PHE A 94 11.58 5.48 -6.87
CA PHE A 94 11.90 6.88 -7.16
C PHE A 94 11.36 7.89 -6.13
N TRP A 95 10.09 7.79 -5.74
CA TRP A 95 9.51 8.77 -4.82
C TRP A 95 10.17 8.75 -3.44
N GLN A 96 10.48 7.57 -2.90
CA GLN A 96 11.16 7.46 -1.61
C GLN A 96 12.58 7.99 -1.71
N GLU A 97 13.30 7.65 -2.79
CA GLU A 97 14.64 8.18 -3.05
C GLU A 97 14.67 9.70 -3.20
N GLN A 98 13.66 10.28 -3.83
CA GLN A 98 13.63 11.73 -4.03
C GLN A 98 13.11 12.52 -2.83
N PHE A 99 12.11 12.01 -2.10
CA PHE A 99 11.39 12.76 -1.07
C PHE A 99 11.70 12.36 0.36
N LEU A 100 12.18 11.14 0.59
CA LEU A 100 12.43 10.63 1.93
C LEU A 100 13.92 10.64 2.24
N TRP A 101 14.68 9.76 1.57
CA TRP A 101 16.08 9.47 1.90
C TRP A 101 17.04 10.65 1.71
N ARG A 102 16.68 11.62 0.86
CA ARG A 102 17.49 12.82 0.62
C ARG A 102 17.34 13.90 1.67
N PHE A 103 16.19 13.96 2.35
CA PHE A 103 15.83 15.09 3.20
C PHE A 103 15.93 14.75 4.68
N LEU A 104 15.79 13.48 5.04
CA LEU A 104 15.79 13.04 6.43
C LEU A 104 17.13 12.44 6.80
N SER A 105 17.65 12.85 7.95
CA SER A 105 18.90 12.35 8.54
C SER A 105 18.70 10.99 9.22
N LYS A 106 17.50 10.75 9.76
CA LYS A 106 17.13 9.51 10.46
C LYS A 106 15.69 9.08 10.10
N PRO A 107 15.44 8.68 8.84
CA PRO A 107 14.15 8.15 8.42
C PRO A 107 13.82 6.82 9.11
N ALA A 108 12.55 6.41 9.08
CA ALA A 108 12.14 5.12 9.62
C ALA A 108 12.68 3.96 8.76
N ILE A 109 12.79 2.78 9.37
CA ILE A 109 13.12 1.58 8.60
C ILE A 109 11.86 1.13 7.86
N ILE A 110 11.93 1.05 6.54
CA ILE A 110 10.81 0.59 5.72
C ILE A 110 11.06 -0.86 5.26
N VAL A 111 10.13 -1.76 5.59
CA VAL A 111 10.11 -3.14 5.11
C VAL A 111 9.05 -3.25 4.02
N TYR A 112 9.50 -3.44 2.78
CA TYR A 112 8.61 -3.60 1.65
C TYR A 112 8.11 -5.03 1.51
N THR A 113 6.80 -5.23 1.59
CA THR A 113 6.17 -6.54 1.35
C THR A 113 6.03 -6.81 -0.14
N PRO A 114 6.16 -8.06 -0.60
CA PRO A 114 6.05 -8.41 -2.01
C PRO A 114 4.63 -8.12 -2.55
N LEU A 115 4.57 -7.73 -3.82
CA LEU A 115 3.30 -7.52 -4.52
C LEU A 115 2.67 -8.85 -4.91
N ILE A 116 1.35 -8.90 -4.81
CA ILE A 116 0.54 -9.99 -5.36
C ILE A 116 0.22 -9.65 -6.82
N SER A 117 0.61 -10.54 -7.72
CA SER A 117 0.38 -10.42 -9.15
C SER A 117 -0.72 -11.35 -9.66
N ASP A 118 -1.28 -11.03 -10.81
CA ASP A 118 -2.11 -11.96 -11.58
C ASP A 118 -1.23 -12.90 -12.43
N TRP A 119 -1.89 -13.70 -13.28
CA TRP A 119 -1.23 -14.66 -14.17
C TRP A 119 -0.30 -14.00 -15.20
N SER A 120 -0.48 -12.71 -15.51
CA SER A 120 0.38 -11.96 -16.44
C SER A 120 1.64 -11.42 -15.76
N GLY A 121 1.76 -11.57 -14.43
CA GLY A 121 2.80 -10.93 -13.64
C GLY A 121 2.49 -9.48 -13.27
N SER A 122 1.31 -8.96 -13.66
CA SER A 122 0.89 -7.60 -13.31
C SER A 122 0.36 -7.54 -11.89
N LYS A 123 0.68 -6.47 -11.16
CA LYS A 123 0.12 -6.21 -9.81
C LYS A 123 -1.42 -6.21 -9.87
N VAL A 124 -2.04 -6.92 -8.94
CA VAL A 124 -3.49 -6.88 -8.78
C VAL A 124 -3.93 -5.48 -8.36
N SER A 125 -4.77 -4.83 -9.16
CA SER A 125 -5.16 -3.43 -8.95
C SER A 125 -6.66 -3.29 -8.71
N LYS A 126 -7.02 -2.52 -7.68
CA LYS A 126 -8.40 -2.11 -7.40
C LYS A 126 -9.01 -1.31 -8.56
N SER A 127 -8.24 -0.51 -9.28
CA SER A 127 -8.75 0.27 -10.42
C SER A 127 -9.14 -0.61 -11.60
N LEU A 128 -8.41 -1.72 -11.80
CA LEU A 128 -8.74 -2.70 -12.83
C LEU A 128 -9.97 -3.48 -12.41
N TYR A 129 -10.03 -3.98 -11.18
CA TYR A 129 -11.18 -4.73 -10.65
C TYR A 129 -12.53 -4.04 -10.85
N LEU A 130 -12.59 -2.71 -10.80
CA LEU A 130 -13.82 -1.93 -11.00
C LEU A 130 -14.27 -1.84 -12.48
N GLN A 131 -13.46 -2.33 -13.43
CA GLN A 131 -13.81 -2.38 -14.85
C GLN A 131 -14.63 -3.64 -15.16
N LYS A 132 -15.60 -3.50 -16.07
CA LYS A 132 -16.71 -4.44 -16.29
C LYS A 132 -16.34 -5.90 -16.59
N ASN A 133 -15.08 -6.22 -16.91
CA ASN A 133 -14.62 -7.57 -17.26
C ASN A 133 -13.25 -7.93 -16.64
N ALA A 134 -12.74 -7.10 -15.72
CA ALA A 134 -11.42 -7.35 -15.16
C ALA A 134 -11.47 -8.57 -14.23
N TYR A 135 -10.51 -9.47 -14.40
CA TYR A 135 -10.39 -10.70 -13.62
C TYR A 135 -11.56 -11.70 -13.75
N ASP A 136 -12.40 -11.60 -14.80
CA ASP A 136 -13.48 -12.56 -15.08
C ASP A 136 -13.03 -14.02 -15.11
N TYR A 137 -11.77 -14.27 -15.49
CA TYR A 137 -11.19 -15.61 -15.50
C TYR A 137 -11.19 -16.25 -14.11
N LEU A 138 -11.05 -15.47 -13.02
CA LEU A 138 -11.12 -15.98 -11.65
C LEU A 138 -12.54 -16.40 -11.30
N ILE A 139 -13.55 -15.61 -11.69
CA ILE A 139 -14.96 -15.96 -11.49
C ILE A 139 -15.27 -17.27 -12.22
N LYS A 140 -14.88 -17.37 -13.50
CA LYS A 140 -15.05 -18.57 -14.32
C LYS A 140 -14.34 -19.80 -13.73
N ALA A 141 -13.19 -19.60 -13.08
CA ALA A 141 -12.42 -20.64 -12.41
C ALA A 141 -12.90 -20.97 -10.98
N LYS A 142 -13.95 -20.30 -10.47
CA LYS A 142 -14.40 -20.39 -9.06
C LYS A 142 -13.32 -20.00 -8.05
N GLN A 143 -12.62 -18.91 -8.37
CA GLN A 143 -11.50 -18.34 -7.60
C GLN A 143 -11.77 -16.87 -7.22
N GLU A 144 -13.03 -16.42 -7.29
CA GLU A 144 -13.43 -15.04 -6.96
C GLU A 144 -13.08 -14.65 -5.51
N TYR A 145 -13.07 -15.62 -4.59
CA TYR A 145 -12.67 -15.42 -3.20
C TYR A 145 -11.27 -14.79 -3.03
N LEU A 146 -10.41 -14.89 -4.04
CA LEU A 146 -9.08 -14.26 -4.00
C LEU A 146 -9.13 -12.73 -4.17
N LEU A 147 -10.24 -12.19 -4.68
CA LEU A 147 -10.45 -10.76 -4.88
C LEU A 147 -11.55 -10.17 -3.99
N ASN A 148 -12.44 -11.01 -3.47
CA ASN A 148 -13.62 -10.57 -2.73
C ASN A 148 -13.69 -11.25 -1.36
N PHE A 149 -13.57 -10.43 -0.30
CA PHE A 149 -13.60 -10.89 1.09
C PHE A 149 -14.94 -11.53 1.46
N ASP A 150 -16.06 -10.99 0.99
CA ASP A 150 -17.39 -11.55 1.29
C ASP A 150 -17.57 -12.95 0.69
N VAL A 151 -16.96 -13.20 -0.48
CA VAL A 151 -16.95 -14.52 -1.12
C VAL A 151 -16.01 -15.46 -0.36
N LEU A 152 -14.85 -14.97 0.08
CA LEU A 152 -13.90 -15.70 0.92
C LEU A 152 -14.55 -16.20 2.22
N GLU A 153 -15.27 -15.32 2.92
CA GLU A 153 -16.02 -15.68 4.14
C GLU A 153 -17.14 -16.68 3.86
N ARG A 154 -17.93 -16.45 2.81
CA ARG A 154 -19.04 -17.35 2.43
C ARG A 154 -18.56 -18.75 2.05
N GLU A 155 -17.40 -18.85 1.40
CA GLU A 155 -16.75 -20.11 1.07
C GLU A 155 -16.02 -20.75 2.25
N GLY A 156 -15.97 -20.10 3.41
CA GLY A 156 -15.34 -20.62 4.62
C GLY A 156 -13.83 -20.79 4.48
N LYS A 157 -13.16 -19.93 3.70
CA LYS A 157 -11.70 -20.02 3.54
C LYS A 157 -11.00 -19.58 4.82
N ASP A 158 -10.00 -20.36 5.22
CA ASP A 158 -9.24 -20.15 6.44
C ASP A 158 -8.11 -19.14 6.22
N LEU A 159 -8.26 -17.91 6.71
CA LEU A 159 -7.24 -16.85 6.61
C LEU A 159 -5.95 -17.19 7.36
N THR A 160 -5.96 -18.15 8.29
CA THR A 160 -4.72 -18.59 8.97
C THR A 160 -3.72 -19.20 7.99
N VAL A 161 -4.17 -19.63 6.81
CA VAL A 161 -3.30 -20.04 5.71
C VAL A 161 -2.37 -18.91 5.26
N LEU A 162 -2.90 -17.68 5.15
CA LEU A 162 -2.09 -16.51 4.79
C LEU A 162 -1.15 -16.12 5.93
N TRP A 163 -1.66 -16.17 7.17
CA TRP A 163 -0.87 -15.88 8.36
C TRP A 163 0.38 -16.78 8.45
N LYS A 164 0.19 -18.10 8.29
CA LYS A 164 1.31 -19.06 8.28
C LYS A 164 2.32 -18.80 7.18
N GLU A 165 1.88 -18.40 6.00
CA GLU A 165 2.82 -18.04 4.93
C GLU A 165 3.62 -16.78 5.26
N ILE A 166 3.01 -15.81 5.94
CA ILE A 166 3.69 -14.58 6.40
C ILE A 166 4.69 -14.89 7.53
N GLU A 167 4.37 -15.79 8.46
CA GLU A 167 5.31 -16.25 9.49
C GLU A 167 6.58 -16.83 8.86
N LEU A 168 6.42 -17.60 7.77
CA LEU A 168 7.55 -18.13 7.01
C LEU A 168 8.40 -17.04 6.35
N TRP A 169 7.92 -15.80 6.17
CA TRP A 169 8.77 -14.72 5.67
C TRP A 169 9.86 -14.34 6.68
N VAL A 170 9.59 -14.53 7.97
CA VAL A 170 10.55 -14.27 9.04
C VAL A 170 11.52 -15.45 9.17
N ASP A 171 11.00 -16.67 9.20
CA ASP A 171 11.80 -17.88 9.36
C ASP A 171 12.63 -18.23 8.11
N GLU A 172 12.11 -17.88 6.94
CA GLU A 172 12.71 -18.15 5.62
C GLU A 172 12.78 -16.85 4.79
N PRO A 173 13.74 -15.94 5.07
CA PRO A 173 13.75 -14.58 4.51
C PRO A 173 13.71 -14.48 2.99
N TYR A 174 14.21 -15.49 2.26
CA TYR A 174 14.12 -15.56 0.80
C TYR A 174 12.67 -15.52 0.29
N ARG A 175 11.69 -15.89 1.12
CA ARG A 175 10.27 -15.78 0.81
C ARG A 175 9.77 -14.35 0.78
N LEU A 176 10.34 -13.46 1.59
CA LEU A 176 10.02 -12.05 1.53
C LEU A 176 10.46 -11.44 0.19
N PHE A 177 11.57 -11.93 -0.36
CA PHE A 177 12.21 -11.41 -1.58
C PHE A 177 11.83 -12.20 -2.84
N ARG A 178 10.53 -12.46 -3.06
CA ARG A 178 10.02 -13.11 -4.29
C ARG A 178 8.68 -12.54 -4.74
N GLY A 179 8.27 -12.88 -5.97
CA GLY A 179 6.93 -12.59 -6.47
C GLY A 179 5.87 -13.56 -5.92
N TYR A 180 4.71 -13.04 -5.53
CA TYR A 180 3.54 -13.82 -5.17
C TYR A 180 2.47 -13.65 -6.23
N SER A 181 1.75 -14.72 -6.56
CA SER A 181 0.65 -14.65 -7.51
C SER A 181 -0.67 -15.10 -6.89
N LEU A 182 -1.79 -14.66 -7.46
CA LEU A 182 -3.12 -15.17 -7.10
C LEU A 182 -3.19 -16.69 -7.25
N HIS A 183 -2.51 -17.25 -8.25
CA HIS A 183 -2.43 -18.71 -8.41
C HIS A 183 -1.71 -19.37 -7.24
N TYR A 184 -0.58 -18.82 -6.79
CA TYR A 184 0.13 -19.33 -5.61
C TYR A 184 -0.77 -19.30 -4.36
N LEU A 185 -1.48 -18.19 -4.12
CA LEU A 185 -2.42 -18.09 -2.99
C LEU A 185 -3.56 -19.11 -3.11
N HIS A 186 -4.08 -19.33 -4.33
CA HIS A 186 -5.08 -20.37 -4.57
C HIS A 186 -4.58 -21.77 -4.17
N LEU A 187 -3.34 -22.11 -4.52
CA LEU A 187 -2.72 -23.39 -4.15
C LEU A 187 -2.55 -23.51 -2.62
N LEU A 188 -2.20 -22.42 -1.94
CA LEU A 188 -2.12 -22.37 -0.49
C LEU A 188 -3.47 -22.66 0.16
N PHE A 189 -4.55 -22.00 -0.29
CA PHE A 189 -5.91 -22.27 0.18
C PHE A 189 -6.37 -23.70 -0.14
N GLY A 190 -5.87 -24.28 -1.24
CA GLY A 190 -6.05 -25.69 -1.59
C GLY A 190 -5.22 -26.68 -0.75
N ARG A 191 -4.39 -26.19 0.19
CA ARG A 191 -3.42 -26.96 0.99
C ARG A 191 -2.53 -27.87 0.14
N GLN A 192 -2.24 -27.44 -1.08
CA GLN A 192 -1.36 -28.19 -1.97
C GLN A 192 0.09 -28.00 -1.53
N LYS A 193 0.91 -29.04 -1.65
CA LYS A 193 2.35 -28.93 -1.39
C LYS A 193 2.97 -28.07 -2.48
N ILE A 194 3.41 -26.87 -2.11
CA ILE A 194 4.05 -25.95 -3.04
C ILE A 194 5.56 -26.16 -2.97
N LEU A 195 6.14 -26.64 -4.06
CA LEU A 195 7.58 -26.68 -4.24
C LEU A 195 8.02 -25.31 -4.75
N LEU A 196 8.57 -24.52 -3.85
CA LEU A 196 9.30 -23.32 -4.21
C LEU A 196 10.60 -23.82 -4.84
N GLY A 197 10.86 -23.42 -6.09
CA GLY A 197 11.99 -23.94 -6.86
C GLY A 197 13.30 -23.96 -6.06
N ALA A 198 14.17 -24.92 -6.36
CA ALA A 198 15.42 -25.15 -5.64
C ALA A 198 16.41 -24.00 -5.88
N ILE A 199 16.25 -22.89 -5.15
CA ILE A 199 17.24 -21.81 -5.13
C ILE A 199 18.26 -22.07 -4.00
N HIS A 200 17.90 -22.87 -2.98
CA HIS A 200 18.75 -23.12 -1.81
C HIS A 200 18.69 -24.56 -1.25
N THR A 201 18.68 -25.58 -2.11
CA THR A 201 19.29 -26.85 -1.68
C THR A 201 20.80 -26.63 -1.60
N GLN A 202 21.26 -25.92 -0.57
CA GLN A 202 22.66 -26.00 -0.17
C GLN A 202 22.88 -27.46 0.21
N SER A 203 23.58 -28.20 -0.66
CA SER A 203 24.31 -29.35 -0.18
C SER A 203 25.26 -28.82 0.88
N CYS A 204 25.06 -29.21 2.14
CA CYS A 204 26.08 -29.13 3.18
C CYS A 204 27.23 -30.07 2.79
N GLU A 205 27.95 -29.78 1.72
CA GLU A 205 29.28 -30.32 1.54
C GLU A 205 30.24 -29.34 2.19
N PRO A 206 31.01 -29.75 3.21
CA PRO A 206 32.02 -28.89 3.79
C PRO A 206 33.02 -28.56 2.69
N GLU A 207 33.28 -27.27 2.47
CA GLU A 207 34.43 -26.82 1.69
C GLU A 207 35.67 -27.47 2.32
N THR A 208 36.27 -28.38 1.57
CA THR A 208 37.52 -29.02 1.95
C THR A 208 38.63 -28.04 1.64
N GLU A 209 39.46 -27.78 2.65
CA GLU A 209 40.59 -26.84 2.68
C GLU A 209 41.56 -26.95 1.49
#